data_AF-A0A832I6M1-F1
#
_entry.id   AF-A0A832I6M1-F1
#
_cell.length_a   1.000
_cell.length_b   1.000
_cell.length_c   1.000
_cell.angle_alpha   90.00
_cell.angle_beta   90.00
_cell.angle_gamma   90.00
#
_symmetry.space_group_name_H-M   'P 1'
#
loop_
_entity.id
_entity.type
_entity.pdbx_description
1 polymer ?
#
loop_
_entity_poly.entity_id
_entity_poly.type
_entity_poly.pdbx_seq_one_letter_code
_entity_poly.pdbx_strand_id
1 'polypeptide(L)'
;MKFLLLIEWLAAFLLFFLMLKDDAMLAFCVLIFSLIYLFGLLESRKDPQRIHAHGMVGGIMFFVAAVLTFLNDLARFELKFNLSRTLLILLGLVGLIQARAVRKQFK
;
A
#
# COMPACT_ATOMS: atom_id res chain seq x y z
N MET A 1 -7.22 -13.72 3.60
CA MET A 1 -6.11 -13.07 2.88
C MET A 1 -6.50 -12.59 1.48
N LYS A 2 -7.04 -13.43 0.59
CA LYS A 2 -7.53 -13.02 -0.76
C LYS A 2 -8.43 -11.80 -0.74
N PHE A 3 -9.46 -11.82 0.11
CA PHE A 3 -10.37 -10.69 0.24
C PHE A 3 -9.67 -9.39 0.72
N LEU A 4 -8.71 -9.51 1.64
CA LEU A 4 -7.94 -8.37 2.15
C LEU A 4 -7.08 -7.74 1.04
N LEU A 5 -6.32 -8.55 0.28
CA LEU A 5 -5.54 -8.05 -0.86
C LEU A 5 -6.41 -7.39 -1.92
N LEU A 6 -7.63 -7.90 -2.14
CA LEU A 6 -8.57 -7.29 -3.10
C LEU A 6 -9.01 -5.90 -2.62
N ILE A 7 -9.32 -5.75 -1.33
CA ILE A 7 -9.64 -4.45 -0.74
C ILE A 7 -8.44 -3.51 -0.84
N GLU A 8 -7.23 -3.97 -0.50
CA GLU A 8 -6.01 -3.17 -0.57
C GLU A 8 -5.68 -2.75 -1.99
N TRP A 9 -5.86 -3.65 -2.97
CA TRP A 9 -5.72 -3.33 -4.38
C TRP A 9 -6.73 -2.26 -4.83
N LEU A 10 -8.03 -2.43 -4.51
CA LEU A 10 -9.06 -1.45 -4.85
C LEU A 10 -8.78 -0.10 -4.20
N ALA A 11 -8.41 -0.09 -2.91
CA ALA A 11 -8.09 1.12 -2.18
C ALA A 11 -6.87 1.84 -2.75
N ALA A 12 -5.79 1.09 -3.07
CA ALA A 12 -4.60 1.63 -3.73
C ALA A 12 -4.90 2.17 -5.14
N PHE A 13 -5.74 1.46 -5.90
CA PHE A 13 -6.14 1.88 -7.24
C PHE A 13 -7.00 3.15 -7.21
N LEU A 14 -7.93 3.27 -6.25
CA LEU A 14 -8.68 4.51 -6.03
C LEU A 14 -7.76 5.65 -5.55
N LEU A 15 -6.81 5.34 -4.66
CA LEU A 15 -5.83 6.30 -4.16
C LEU A 15 -4.97 6.87 -5.29
N PHE A 16 -4.61 6.07 -6.30
CA PHE A 16 -3.91 6.56 -7.49
C PHE A 16 -4.66 7.72 -8.16
N PHE A 17 -5.96 7.57 -8.42
CA PHE A 17 -6.76 8.65 -9.04
C PHE A 17 -6.88 9.88 -8.17
N LEU A 18 -6.96 9.69 -6.84
CA LEU A 18 -7.00 10.81 -5.89
C LEU A 18 -5.66 11.56 -5.88
N MET A 19 -4.54 10.84 -5.88
CA MET A 19 -3.20 11.43 -5.86
C MET A 19 -2.77 12.05 -7.19
N LEU A 20 -3.36 11.63 -8.32
CA LEU A 20 -3.00 12.17 -9.64
C LEU A 20 -3.16 13.70 -9.72
N LYS A 21 -4.07 14.27 -8.92
CA LYS A 21 -4.31 15.72 -8.82
C LYS A 21 -3.30 16.46 -7.93
N ASP A 22 -2.70 15.77 -6.98
CA ASP A 22 -1.82 16.35 -5.96
C ASP A 22 -0.34 16.17 -6.33
N ASP A 23 0.05 14.93 -6.65
CA ASP A 23 1.42 14.54 -6.96
C ASP A 23 1.41 13.35 -7.92
N ALA A 24 1.68 13.62 -9.20
CA ALA A 24 1.69 12.61 -10.25
C ALA A 24 2.76 11.52 -10.01
N MET A 25 3.93 11.88 -9.47
CA MET A 25 5.01 10.93 -9.23
C MET A 25 4.60 9.93 -8.14
N LEU A 26 4.07 10.44 -7.02
CA LEU A 26 3.57 9.60 -5.93
C LEU A 26 2.38 8.76 -6.37
N ALA A 27 1.49 9.31 -7.20
CA ALA A 27 0.38 8.56 -7.80
C ALA A 27 0.90 7.34 -8.59
N PHE A 28 1.86 7.53 -9.51
CA PHE A 28 2.43 6.40 -10.26
C PHE A 28 3.12 5.38 -9.35
N CYS A 29 3.78 5.81 -8.27
CA CYS A 29 4.30 4.88 -7.26
C CYS A 29 3.18 4.05 -6.61
N VAL A 30 2.09 4.69 -6.20
CA VAL A 30 0.90 4.00 -5.65
C VAL A 30 0.31 3.01 -6.65
N LEU A 31 0.24 3.38 -7.93
CA LEU A 31 -0.23 2.47 -8.99
C LEU A 31 0.68 1.24 -9.10
N ILE A 32 2.01 1.44 -9.17
CA ILE A 32 2.98 0.33 -9.22
C ILE A 32 2.83 -0.57 -8.00
N PHE A 33 2.69 0.00 -6.80
CA PHE A 33 2.53 -0.79 -5.57
C PHE A 33 1.20 -1.54 -5.53
N SER A 34 0.13 -0.98 -6.13
CA SER A 34 -1.15 -1.68 -6.26
C SER A 34 -1.00 -2.97 -7.08
N LEU A 35 -0.14 -2.99 -8.10
CA LEU A 35 0.09 -4.17 -8.94
C LEU A 35 0.68 -5.34 -8.14
N ILE A 36 1.42 -5.06 -7.05
CA ILE A 36 1.94 -6.10 -6.16
C ILE A 36 0.77 -6.91 -5.56
N TYR A 37 -0.29 -6.24 -5.12
CA TYR A 37 -1.47 -6.91 -4.60
C TYR A 37 -2.24 -7.66 -5.70
N LEU A 38 -2.34 -7.07 -6.90
CA LEU A 38 -2.99 -7.72 -8.04
C LEU A 38 -2.28 -9.03 -8.43
N PHE A 39 -0.95 -9.01 -8.54
CA PHE A 39 -0.17 -10.22 -8.82
C PHE A 39 -0.29 -11.25 -7.70
N GLY A 40 -0.32 -10.81 -6.43
CA GLY A 40 -0.61 -11.68 -5.30
C GLY A 40 -1.95 -12.42 -5.44
N LEU A 41 -3.00 -11.75 -5.93
CA LEU A 41 -4.30 -12.38 -6.19
C LEU A 41 -4.25 -13.37 -7.36
N LEU A 42 -3.63 -12.98 -8.48
CA LEU A 42 -3.54 -13.80 -9.68
C LEU A 42 -2.71 -15.07 -9.44
N GLU A 43 -1.56 -14.93 -8.79
CA GLU A 43 -0.64 -16.04 -8.53
C GLU A 43 -1.08 -16.95 -7.38
N SER A 44 -1.93 -16.45 -6.47
CA SER A 44 -2.51 -17.26 -5.37
C SER A 44 -3.39 -18.43 -5.83
N ARG A 45 -3.70 -18.52 -7.14
CA ARG A 45 -4.35 -19.69 -7.75
C ARG A 45 -3.38 -20.86 -7.95
N LYS A 46 -2.10 -20.56 -8.21
CA LYS A 46 -1.05 -21.55 -8.46
C LYS A 46 -0.30 -21.91 -7.20
N ASP A 47 -0.01 -20.91 -6.36
CA ASP A 47 0.71 -21.09 -5.10
C ASP A 47 0.06 -20.25 -3.99
N PRO A 48 -0.63 -20.88 -3.03
CA PRO A 48 -1.25 -20.19 -1.92
C PRO A 48 -0.29 -19.40 -1.04
N GLN A 49 1.01 -19.76 -0.97
CA GLN A 49 1.98 -19.02 -0.16
C GLN A 49 2.36 -17.66 -0.77
N ARG A 50 2.25 -17.51 -2.09
CA ARG A 50 2.56 -16.25 -2.77
C ARG A 50 1.68 -15.10 -2.34
N ILE A 51 0.46 -15.37 -1.88
CA ILE A 51 -0.42 -14.30 -1.38
C ILE A 51 0.14 -13.60 -0.15
N HIS A 52 0.85 -14.36 0.67
CA HIS A 52 1.47 -13.90 1.90
C HIS A 52 2.71 -13.07 1.60
N ALA A 53 3.52 -13.51 0.63
CA ALA A 53 4.68 -12.76 0.17
C ALA A 53 4.27 -11.40 -0.43
N HIS A 54 3.27 -11.39 -1.33
CA HIS A 54 2.80 -10.17 -1.97
C HIS A 54 2.11 -9.21 -0.98
N GLY A 55 1.32 -9.73 -0.03
CA GLY A 55 0.77 -8.91 1.05
C GLY A 55 1.87 -8.27 1.90
N MET A 56 2.91 -9.04 2.27
CA MET A 56 4.04 -8.51 3.03
C MET A 56 4.82 -7.43 2.25
N VAL A 57 5.20 -7.71 1.00
CA VAL A 57 5.97 -6.77 0.18
C VAL A 57 5.14 -5.52 -0.11
N GLY A 58 3.90 -5.67 -0.58
CA GLY A 58 3.02 -4.55 -0.86
C GLY A 58 2.79 -3.69 0.38
N GLY A 59 2.52 -4.31 1.52
CA GLY A 59 2.32 -3.62 2.79
C GLY A 59 3.54 -2.80 3.23
N ILE A 60 4.74 -3.35 3.09
CA ILE A 60 6.00 -2.62 3.40
C ILE A 60 6.20 -1.45 2.45
N MET A 61 5.96 -1.61 1.14
CA MET A 61 6.10 -0.52 0.17
C MET A 61 5.16 0.64 0.47
N PHE A 62 3.89 0.35 0.80
CA PHE A 62 2.92 1.38 1.22
C PHE A 62 3.31 2.04 2.55
N PHE A 63 3.85 1.28 3.49
CA PHE A 63 4.34 1.84 4.76
C PHE A 63 5.50 2.82 4.53
N VAL A 64 6.48 2.45 3.71
CA VAL A 64 7.61 3.33 3.37
C VAL A 64 7.11 4.59 2.66
N ALA A 65 6.20 4.46 1.69
CA ALA A 65 5.61 5.61 1.00
C ALA A 65 4.85 6.54 1.95
N ALA A 66 4.10 5.99 2.91
CA ALA A 66 3.40 6.75 3.93
C ALA A 66 4.36 7.53 4.83
N VAL A 67 5.43 6.89 5.32
CA VAL A 67 6.44 7.53 6.19
C VAL A 67 7.16 8.64 5.44
N LEU A 68 7.61 8.40 4.21
CA LEU A 68 8.31 9.42 3.42
C LEU A 68 7.41 10.61 3.11
N THR A 69 6.15 10.35 2.73
CA THR A 69 5.15 11.41 2.50
C THR A 69 4.92 12.24 3.77
N PHE A 70 4.74 11.58 4.91
CA PHE A 70 4.55 12.24 6.20
C PHE A 70 5.76 13.09 6.62
N LEU A 71 6.98 12.56 6.45
CA LEU A 71 8.21 13.30 6.75
C LEU A 71 8.38 14.52 5.83
N ASN A 72 8.02 14.40 4.55
CA ASN A 72 8.03 15.53 3.62
C ASN A 72 7.04 16.62 4.03
N ASP A 73 5.84 16.24 4.51
CA ASP A 73 4.85 17.22 4.99
C ASP A 73 5.29 17.93 6.26
N LEU A 74 5.90 17.18 7.17
CA LEU A 74 6.49 17.73 8.38
C LEU A 74 7.60 18.72 8.04
N ALA A 75 8.48 18.38 7.10
CA ALA A 75 9.58 19.24 6.66
C ALA A 75 9.09 20.55 5.99
N ARG A 76 7.95 20.51 5.31
CA ARG A 76 7.35 21.69 4.66
C ARG A 76 6.39 22.47 5.56
N PHE A 77 6.12 22.00 6.78
CA PHE A 77 5.05 22.51 7.65
C PHE A 77 3.67 22.51 6.98
N GLU A 78 3.44 21.63 5.99
CA GLU A 78 2.20 21.51 5.23
C GLU A 78 1.28 20.42 5.82
N LEU A 79 1.22 20.31 7.15
CA LEU A 79 0.31 19.42 7.87
C LEU A 79 -1.14 19.92 7.78
N LYS A 80 -1.69 19.94 6.56
CA LYS A 80 -3.12 20.14 6.31
C LYS A 80 -3.77 18.80 6.03
N PHE A 81 -5.02 18.67 6.45
CA PHE A 81 -5.80 17.47 6.16
C PHE A 81 -5.96 17.31 4.64
N ASN A 82 -5.39 16.23 4.10
CA ASN A 82 -5.61 15.80 2.72
C ASN A 82 -6.06 14.34 2.75
N LEU A 83 -7.20 14.07 2.11
CA LEU A 83 -7.79 12.74 2.02
C LEU A 83 -6.83 11.72 1.37
N SER A 84 -6.11 12.10 0.31
CA SER A 84 -5.17 11.22 -0.39
C SER A 84 -4.03 10.79 0.53
N ARG A 85 -3.41 11.75 1.22
CA ARG A 85 -2.34 11.50 2.20
C ARG A 85 -2.82 10.69 3.40
N THR A 86 -4.02 10.96 3.89
CA THR A 86 -4.62 10.23 5.01
C THR A 86 -4.87 8.78 4.64
N LEU A 87 -5.41 8.53 3.44
CA LEU A 87 -5.59 7.17 2.90
C LEU A 87 -4.26 6.45 2.69
N LEU A 88 -3.22 7.14 2.20
CA LEU A 88 -1.88 6.57 2.06
C LEU A 88 -1.34 6.12 3.42
N ILE A 89 -1.47 6.95 4.46
CA ILE A 89 -1.02 6.62 5.82
C ILE A 89 -1.79 5.42 6.37
N LEU A 90 -3.12 5.38 6.19
CA LEU A 90 -3.94 4.24 6.61
C LEU A 90 -3.52 2.95 5.91
N LEU A 91 -3.32 2.98 4.58
CA LEU A 91 -2.82 1.83 3.82
C LEU A 91 -1.43 1.39 4.31
N GLY A 92 -0.54 2.34 4.60
CA GLY A 92 0.78 2.04 5.14
C GLY A 92 0.73 1.37 6.52
N LEU A 93 -0.14 1.85 7.42
CA LEU A 93 -0.31 1.25 8.75
C LEU A 93 -0.92 -0.16 8.68
N VAL A 94 -1.97 -0.34 7.86
CA VAL A 94 -2.58 -1.65 7.62
C VAL A 94 -1.54 -2.61 7.02
N GLY A 95 -0.78 -2.14 6.03
CA GLY A 95 0.31 -2.89 5.41
C GLY A 95 1.40 -3.33 6.40
N LEU A 96 1.77 -2.47 7.35
CA LEU A 96 2.74 -2.83 8.40
C LEU A 96 2.18 -3.91 9.34
N ILE A 97 0.93 -3.78 9.78
CA ILE A 97 0.26 -4.78 10.62
C ILE A 97 0.18 -6.12 9.89
N GLN A 98 -0.23 -6.08 8.61
CA GLN A 98 -0.33 -7.24 7.74
C GLN A 98 1.03 -7.92 7.56
N ALA A 99 2.08 -7.17 7.22
CA ALA A 99 3.45 -7.69 7.08
C ALA A 99 3.94 -8.35 8.37
N ARG A 100 3.67 -7.74 9.53
CA ARG A 100 4.03 -8.31 10.84
C ARG A 100 3.26 -9.60 11.15
N ALA A 101 1.97 -9.67 10.81
CA ALA A 101 1.15 -10.87 11.01
C ALA A 101 1.61 -12.02 10.10
N VAL A 102 1.89 -11.71 8.82
CA VAL A 102 2.24 -12.69 7.80
C VAL A 102 3.68 -13.19 7.92
N ARG A 103 4.60 -12.37 8.46
CA ARG A 103 5.99 -12.78 8.75
C ARG A 103 6.07 -14.09 9.57
N LYS A 104 5.06 -14.38 10.39
CA LYS A 104 4.99 -15.63 11.19
C LYS A 104 4.85 -16.90 10.33
N GLN A 105 4.45 -16.79 9.07
CA GLN A 105 4.22 -17.92 8.16
C GLN A 105 5.46 -18.27 7.31
N PHE A 106 6.50 -17.45 7.35
CA PHE A 106 7.77 -17.67 6.66
C PHE A 106 8.91 -18.07 7.62
N LYS A 107 8.60 -18.32 8.89
CA LYS A 107 9.51 -18.90 9.88
C LYS A 107 9.33 -20.41 9.90
#